data_AF-A0A814UKY4-F1
#
_entry.id   AF-A0A814UKY4-F1
#
_cell.length_a   1.000
_cell.length_b   1.000
_cell.length_c   1.000
_cell.angle_alpha   90.00
_cell.angle_beta   90.00
_cell.angle_gamma   90.00
#
_symmetry.space_group_name_H-M   'P 1'
#
loop_
_entity.id
_entity.type
_entity.pdbx_description
1 polymer ?
#
loop_
_entity_poly.entity_id
_entity_poly.type
_entity_poly.pdbx_seq_one_letter_code
_entity_poly.pdbx_strand_id
1 'polypeptide(L)'
;MMKFRNLQNDTVKKTQKNIFDVSYDNLMNDPIGVVQQIYDHFNLHFSNEMKTAMHNWLLENPQGKQGRHKYSLADFGLNREDIETRYANYNKLFLSSTYSNNQSSSTNSIQS
;
A
#
# COMPACT_ATOMS: atom_id res chain seq x y z
N MET A 1 3.62 -14.83 46.56
CA MET A 1 2.33 -14.81 45.86
C MET A 1 2.33 -13.65 44.88
N MET A 2 2.64 -13.89 43.60
CA MET A 2 2.72 -12.84 42.57
C MET A 2 1.32 -12.56 41.99
N LYS A 3 0.90 -11.29 42.02
CA LYS A 3 -0.32 -10.82 41.35
C LYS A 3 -0.02 -10.69 39.85
N PHE A 4 -0.57 -11.58 39.03
CA PHE A 4 -0.55 -11.42 37.58
C PHE A 4 -1.49 -10.27 37.19
N ARG A 5 -0.93 -9.20 36.60
CA ARG A 5 -1.71 -8.11 36.01
C ARG A 5 -2.53 -8.65 34.83
N ASN A 6 -3.84 -8.42 34.85
CA ASN A 6 -4.72 -8.66 33.71
C ASN A 6 -4.27 -7.79 32.53
N LEU A 7 -3.65 -8.41 31.53
CA LEU A 7 -3.07 -7.78 30.33
C LEU A 7 -4.04 -7.69 29.14
N GLN A 8 -5.34 -7.94 29.34
CA GLN A 8 -6.27 -8.16 28.22
C GLN A 8 -6.90 -6.87 27.63
N ASN A 9 -6.73 -5.69 28.24
CA ASN A 9 -7.41 -4.46 27.77
C ASN A 9 -6.48 -3.34 27.26
N ASP A 10 -5.16 -3.43 27.46
CA ASP A 10 -4.20 -2.39 27.03
C ASP A 10 -3.59 -2.67 25.65
N THR A 11 -3.71 -3.90 25.12
CA THR A 11 -3.04 -4.34 23.89
C THR A 11 -3.76 -3.93 22.62
N VAL A 12 -5.10 -3.87 22.62
CA VAL A 12 -5.89 -3.59 21.40
C VAL A 12 -5.99 -2.09 21.07
N LYS A 13 -5.96 -1.21 22.08
CA LYS A 13 -5.98 0.26 21.86
C LYS A 13 -4.62 0.86 21.54
N LYS A 14 -3.53 0.18 21.89
CA LYS A 14 -2.15 0.68 21.70
C LYS A 14 -1.58 0.40 20.31
N THR A 15 -2.10 -0.61 19.61
CA THR A 15 -1.56 -1.09 18.33
C THR A 15 -1.81 -0.17 17.14
N GLN A 16 -2.95 0.54 17.09
CA GLN A 16 -3.28 1.37 15.92
C GLN A 16 -2.38 2.61 15.75
N LYS A 17 -1.76 3.13 16.82
CA LYS A 17 -0.83 4.26 16.74
C LYS A 17 0.58 3.87 16.30
N ASN A 18 0.85 2.57 16.18
CA ASN A 18 2.18 2.04 15.86
C ASN A 18 2.24 1.50 14.42
N ILE A 19 1.15 1.60 13.66
CA ILE A 19 1.02 1.05 12.32
C ILE A 19 0.55 2.18 11.40
N PHE A 20 1.23 2.33 10.27
CA PHE A 20 0.83 3.23 9.20
C PHE A 20 0.70 2.44 7.90
N ASP A 21 -0.51 2.38 7.35
CA ASP A 21 -0.80 1.69 6.10
C ASP A 21 -0.48 2.58 4.89
N VAL A 22 0.32 2.05 3.96
CA VAL A 22 0.68 2.74 2.72
C VAL A 22 0.04 2.04 1.53
N SER A 23 -0.82 2.77 0.80
CA SER A 23 -1.31 2.31 -0.49
C SER A 23 -0.20 2.37 -1.54
N TYR A 24 -0.07 1.30 -2.33
CA TYR A 24 0.89 1.24 -3.44
C TYR A 24 0.67 2.38 -4.45
N ASP A 25 -0.58 2.67 -4.80
CA ASP A 25 -0.91 3.74 -5.75
C ASP A 25 -0.48 5.11 -5.22
N ASN A 26 -0.69 5.37 -3.93
CA ASN A 26 -0.26 6.63 -3.30
C ASN A 26 1.27 6.73 -3.28
N LEU A 27 1.96 5.63 -2.98
CA LEU A 27 3.42 5.58 -2.97
C LEU A 27 4.02 5.80 -4.36
N MET A 28 3.40 5.26 -5.40
CA MET A 28 3.86 5.44 -6.78
C MET A 28 3.59 6.84 -7.32
N ASN A 29 2.48 7.47 -6.91
CA ASN A 29 2.13 8.83 -7.34
C ASN A 29 2.91 9.92 -6.61
N ASP A 30 3.11 9.80 -5.29
CA ASP A 30 3.83 10.78 -4.47
C ASP A 30 4.64 10.10 -3.36
N PRO A 31 5.82 9.55 -3.68
CA PRO A 31 6.63 8.83 -2.71
C PRO A 31 7.12 9.72 -1.56
N ILE A 32 7.44 10.98 -1.83
CA ILE A 32 7.95 11.90 -0.81
C ILE A 32 6.83 12.35 0.12
N GLY A 33 5.64 12.66 -0.41
CA GLY A 33 4.46 12.97 0.40
C GLY A 33 4.07 11.80 1.32
N VAL A 34 4.18 10.55 0.85
CA VAL A 34 3.95 9.36 1.68
C VAL A 34 4.98 9.27 2.82
N VAL A 35 6.28 9.47 2.55
CA VAL A 35 7.30 9.46 3.61
C VAL A 35 7.04 10.56 4.64
N GLN A 36 6.64 11.75 4.20
CA GLN A 36 6.28 12.83 5.11
C GLN A 36 5.10 12.44 6.03
N GLN A 37 4.04 11.84 5.47
CA GLN A 37 2.90 11.36 6.26
C GLN A 37 3.31 10.28 7.28
N ILE A 38 4.24 9.39 6.93
CA ILE A 38 4.78 8.39 7.86
C ILE A 38 5.47 9.08 9.04
N TYR A 39 6.33 10.07 8.76
CA TYR A 39 7.05 10.79 9.81
C TYR A 39 6.08 11.57 10.71
N ASP A 40 5.09 12.22 10.13
CA ASP A 40 4.05 12.93 10.88
C ASP A 40 3.25 11.97 11.78
N HIS A 41 2.86 10.79 11.27
CA HIS A 41 2.12 9.79 12.06
C HIS A 41 2.89 9.33 13.30
N PHE A 42 4.20 9.12 13.17
CA PHE A 42 5.07 8.70 14.27
C PHE A 42 5.63 9.86 15.10
N ASN A 43 5.25 11.11 14.80
CA ASN A 43 5.78 12.33 15.42
C ASN A 43 7.32 12.42 15.34
N LEU A 44 7.87 12.05 14.17
CA LEU A 44 9.29 12.14 13.87
C LEU A 44 9.61 13.43 13.12
N HIS A 45 10.82 13.96 13.32
CA HIS A 45 11.24 15.17 12.63
C HIS A 45 11.52 14.88 11.15
N PHE A 46 10.80 15.56 10.25
CA PHE A 46 11.01 15.53 8.82
C PHE A 46 11.75 16.80 8.36
N SER A 47 13.00 16.66 7.92
CA SER A 47 13.86 17.80 7.58
C SER A 47 13.87 18.12 6.07
N ASN A 48 14.21 19.36 5.73
CA ASN A 48 14.31 19.81 4.34
C ASN A 48 15.49 19.17 3.60
N GLU A 49 16.56 18.85 4.33
CA GLU A 49 17.74 18.17 3.79
C GLU A 49 17.38 16.74 3.36
N MET A 50 16.62 16.03 4.18
CA MET A 50 16.12 14.69 3.86
C MET A 50 15.20 14.72 2.63
N LYS A 51 14.27 15.68 2.58
CA LYS A 51 13.41 15.90 1.41
C LYS A 51 14.22 16.10 0.13
N THR A 52 15.25 16.94 0.20
CA THR A 52 16.13 17.25 -0.93
C THR A 52 16.92 16.02 -1.38
N ALA A 53 17.47 15.25 -0.44
CA ALA A 53 18.18 14.01 -0.75
C ALA A 53 17.27 12.97 -1.43
N MET A 54 16.02 12.81 -0.97
CA MET A 54 15.05 11.92 -1.61
C MET A 54 14.68 12.37 -3.03
N HIS A 55 14.48 13.67 -3.25
CA HIS A 55 14.24 14.20 -4.60
C HIS A 55 15.40 13.88 -5.55
N ASN A 56 16.64 14.11 -5.11
CA ASN A 56 17.82 13.82 -5.92
C ASN A 56 17.93 12.33 -6.26
N TRP A 57 17.69 11.46 -5.28
CA TRP A 57 17.73 10.01 -5.50
C TRP A 57 16.67 9.55 -6.52
N LEU A 58 15.45 10.10 -6.47
CA LEU A 58 14.38 9.77 -7.43
C LEU A 58 14.72 10.22 -8.85
N LEU A 59 15.39 11.37 -9.01
CA LEU A 59 15.86 11.83 -10.32
C LEU A 59 16.92 10.89 -10.91
N GLU A 60 17.81 10.36 -10.07
CA GLU A 60 18.87 9.44 -10.48
C GLU A 60 18.39 8.00 -10.70
N ASN A 61 17.26 7.62 -10.09
CA ASN A 61 16.73 6.24 -10.09
C ASN A 61 15.27 6.16 -10.58
N PRO A 62 14.98 6.56 -11.83
CA PRO A 62 13.64 6.44 -12.38
C PRO A 62 13.18 4.98 -12.43
N GLN A 63 12.01 4.69 -11.84
CA GLN A 63 11.41 3.36 -11.86
C GLN A 63 10.94 2.98 -13.28
N GLY A 64 10.99 1.69 -13.61
CA GLY A 64 10.45 1.15 -14.88
C GLY A 64 11.47 0.55 -15.85
N LYS A 65 12.74 0.33 -15.45
CA LYS A 65 13.76 -0.32 -16.30
C LYS A 65 13.55 -1.82 -16.54
N GLN A 66 12.58 -2.47 -15.89
CA GLN A 66 12.28 -3.88 -16.07
C GLN A 66 10.88 -4.03 -16.66
N GLY A 67 10.80 -4.69 -17.82
CA GLY A 67 9.55 -4.85 -18.58
C GLY A 67 8.42 -5.46 -17.75
N ARG A 68 7.18 -5.09 -18.07
CA ARG A 68 6.00 -5.65 -17.40
C ARG A 68 5.80 -7.08 -17.89
N HIS A 69 6.16 -8.06 -17.07
CA HIS A 69 5.72 -9.44 -17.29
C HIS A 69 4.21 -9.50 -17.10
N LYS A 70 3.48 -9.74 -18.18
CA LYS A 70 2.03 -9.94 -18.14
C LYS A 70 1.77 -11.38 -17.67
N TYR A 71 1.33 -11.53 -16.43
CA TYR A 71 0.80 -12.78 -15.90
C TYR A 71 -0.72 -12.71 -15.88
N SER A 72 -1.39 -13.78 -16.29
CA SER A 72 -2.84 -13.91 -16.14
C SER A 72 -3.17 -14.82 -14.96
N LEU A 73 -4.32 -14.59 -14.31
CA LEU A 73 -4.80 -15.47 -13.24
C LEU A 73 -5.05 -16.90 -13.73
N ALA A 74 -5.46 -17.04 -15.00
CA ALA A 74 -5.72 -18.32 -15.65
C ALA A 74 -4.45 -19.19 -15.75
N ASP A 75 -3.26 -18.60 -15.89
CA ASP A 75 -1.98 -19.32 -15.94
C ASP A 75 -1.69 -20.12 -14.64
N PHE A 76 -2.39 -19.77 -13.55
CA PHE A 76 -2.26 -20.40 -12.24
C PHE A 76 -3.56 -21.12 -11.79
N GLY A 77 -4.54 -21.25 -12.69
CA GLY A 77 -5.84 -21.85 -12.38
C GLY A 77 -6.66 -21.03 -11.37
N LEU A 78 -6.42 -19.72 -11.26
CA LEU A 78 -7.12 -18.84 -10.33
C LEU A 78 -8.28 -18.11 -11.02
N ASN A 79 -9.42 -18.03 -10.33
CA ASN A 79 -10.56 -17.21 -10.72
C ASN A 79 -10.54 -15.87 -9.97
N ARG A 80 -10.92 -14.80 -10.67
CA ARG A 80 -11.07 -13.46 -10.11
C ARG A 80 -12.15 -13.41 -9.02
N GLU A 81 -13.30 -14.03 -9.24
CA GLU A 81 -14.43 -13.97 -8.29
C GLU A 81 -14.07 -14.64 -6.96
N ASP A 82 -13.32 -15.74 -7.02
CA ASP A 82 -12.81 -16.45 -5.84
C ASP A 82 -11.83 -15.58 -5.04
N ILE A 83 -10.95 -14.84 -5.74
CA ILE A 83 -10.02 -13.90 -5.11
C ILE A 83 -10.82 -12.74 -4.47
N GLU A 84 -11.73 -12.11 -5.21
CA GLU A 84 -12.52 -10.99 -4.69
C GLU A 84 -13.35 -11.41 -3.46
N THR A 85 -13.94 -12.60 -3.49
CA THR A 85 -14.68 -13.17 -2.34
C THR A 85 -13.74 -13.43 -1.17
N ARG A 86 -12.58 -14.06 -1.40
CA ARG A 86 -11.62 -14.39 -0.35
C ARG A 86 -11.04 -13.15 0.32
N TYR A 87 -10.82 -12.07 -0.44
CA TYR A 87 -10.23 -10.83 0.04
C TYR A 87 -11.25 -9.72 0.33
N ALA A 88 -12.56 -10.00 0.27
CA ALA A 88 -13.61 -9.00 0.44
C ALA A 88 -13.47 -8.16 1.72
N ASN A 89 -13.13 -8.81 2.83
CA ASN A 89 -12.92 -8.12 4.11
C ASN A 89 -11.69 -7.19 4.09
N TYR A 90 -10.58 -7.64 3.50
CA TYR A 90 -9.38 -6.82 3.34
C TYR A 90 -9.67 -5.62 2.43
N ASN A 91 -10.32 -5.88 1.29
CA ASN A 91 -10.68 -4.84 0.33
C ASN A 91 -11.61 -3.79 0.95
N LYS A 92 -12.57 -4.22 1.76
CA LYS A 92 -13.46 -3.30 2.50
C LYS A 92 -12.71 -2.42 3.50
N LEU A 93 -11.64 -2.92 4.11
CA LEU A 93 -10.86 -2.17 5.11
C LEU A 93 -9.84 -1.23 4.48
N PHE A 94 -9.23 -1.61 3.35
CA PHE A 94 -8.04 -0.94 2.82
C PHE A 94 -8.18 -0.38 1.40
N LEU A 95 -9.23 -0.75 0.66
CA LEU A 95 -9.36 -0.48 -0.78
C LEU A 95 -10.65 0.27 -1.16
N SER A 96 -11.61 0.41 -0.24
CA SER A 96 -12.95 0.96 -0.53
C SER A 96 -12.99 2.45 -0.88
N SER A 97 -11.91 3.21 -0.69
CA SER A 97 -11.83 4.64 -1.07
C SER A 97 -11.06 4.90 -2.37
N THR A 98 -10.36 3.92 -2.92
CA THR A 98 -9.46 4.08 -4.08
C THR A 98 -9.86 3.27 -5.32
N TYR A 99 -10.80 2.32 -5.19
CA TYR A 99 -11.10 1.34 -6.24
C TYR A 99 -12.14 1.74 -7.31
N SER A 100 -12.65 2.97 -7.30
CA SER A 100 -13.70 3.37 -8.25
C SER A 100 -13.22 3.79 -9.65
N ASN A 101 -11.91 3.97 -9.91
CA ASN A 101 -11.44 4.64 -11.13
C ASN A 101 -10.65 3.78 -12.15
N ASN A 102 -10.52 2.46 -11.98
CA ASN A 102 -9.73 1.62 -12.90
C ASN A 102 -10.53 0.49 -13.58
N GLN A 103 -11.83 0.68 -13.78
CA GLN A 103 -12.68 -0.22 -14.59
C GLN A 103 -13.02 0.40 -15.95
N SER A 104 -12.03 0.87 -16.71
CA SER A 104 -12.21 1.32 -18.10
C SER A 104 -10.89 1.40 -18.85
N SER A 105 -10.18 0.28 -19.04
CA SER A 105 -9.23 0.09 -20.16
C SER A 105 -8.56 -1.29 -20.07
N SER A 106 -9.26 -2.33 -20.51
CA SER A 106 -8.67 -3.54 -21.10
C SER A 106 -9.75 -4.33 -21.83
N THR A 107 -10.46 -3.66 -22.73
CA THR A 107 -11.22 -4.31 -23.80
C THR A 107 -10.60 -3.88 -25.13
N ASN A 108 -10.27 -4.89 -25.94
CA ASN A 108 -9.96 -4.85 -27.37
C ASN A 108 -8.51 -4.58 -27.77
N SER A 109 -7.80 -5.67 -28.07
CA SER A 109 -7.24 -5.89 -29.41
C SER A 109 -6.86 -7.36 -29.59
N ILE A 110 -7.87 -8.17 -29.96
CA ILE A 110 -7.66 -9.27 -30.93
C ILE A 110 -7.40 -8.56 -32.26
N GLN A 111 -6.27 -8.82 -32.92
CA GLN A 111 -6.22 -9.55 -34.19
C GLN A 111 -4.81 -9.54 -34.79
N SER A 112 -4.40 -10.74 -35.21
CA SER A 112 -3.49 -11.10 -36.33
C SER A 112 -2.09 -10.52 -36.36
#